data_AF-A0A7Y2TCT3-F1
#
_entry.id   AF-A0A7Y2TCT3-F1
#
_cell.length_a   1.000
_cell.length_b   1.000
_cell.length_c   1.000
_cell.angle_alpha   90.00
_cell.angle_beta   90.00
_cell.angle_gamma   90.00
#
_symmetry.space_group_name_H-M   'P 1'
#
loop_
_entity.id
_entity.type
_entity.pdbx_description
1 polymer ?
#
loop_
_entity_poly.entity_id
_entity_poly.type
_entity_poly.pdbx_seq_one_letter_code
_entity_poly.pdbx_strand_id
1 'polypeptide(L)'
;LGHRLTRISLLTEIVKRKIGVSFSEINPLLDRISENSARLYDGTKDFIWAIDPQKDSLYELVIRLKDFGDEIFGSTNVNFNVVGISEEFQKASIDMDWKRHLMLIFKEGMNNSLKHSNSKTVSLTSSFKEDEFELILEDDGEGFKLDENLKGDGLKNMQKRANFLNADIQIDSKPGSGTKLSFKGKFPIKSVNFN
;
A
#
# COMPACT_ATOMS: atom_id res chain seq x y z
N LEU A 1 4.51 -14.10 2.32
CA LEU A 1 4.82 -14.50 3.71
C LEU A 1 5.95 -15.53 3.78
N GLY A 2 5.87 -16.66 3.06
CA GLY A 2 6.85 -17.77 3.15
C GLY A 2 8.33 -17.38 3.04
N HIS A 3 8.73 -16.63 2.01
CA HIS A 3 10.14 -16.29 1.80
C HIS A 3 10.77 -15.47 2.96
N ARG A 4 9.96 -14.70 3.71
CA ARG A 4 10.46 -13.89 4.84
C ARG A 4 10.72 -14.75 6.07
N LEU A 5 9.83 -15.71 6.36
CA LEU A 5 10.04 -16.69 7.44
C LEU A 5 11.28 -17.55 7.19
N THR A 6 11.49 -18.00 5.95
CA THR A 6 12.71 -18.70 5.55
C THR A 6 13.95 -17.82 5.77
N ARG A 7 13.88 -16.53 5.43
CA ARG A 7 14.99 -15.58 5.62
C ARG A 7 15.28 -15.30 7.09
N ILE A 8 14.26 -15.14 7.94
CA ILE A 8 14.43 -15.03 9.40
C ILE A 8 15.10 -16.29 9.94
N SER A 9 14.63 -17.47 9.54
CA SER A 9 15.19 -18.75 9.96
C SER A 9 16.66 -18.86 9.58
N LEU A 10 17.01 -18.52 8.32
CA LEU A 10 18.39 -18.50 7.83
C LEU A 10 19.27 -17.52 8.60
N LEU A 11 18.82 -16.27 8.77
CA LEU A 11 19.59 -15.25 9.48
C LEU A 11 19.80 -15.65 10.95
N THR A 12 18.80 -16.26 11.58
CA THR A 12 18.91 -16.77 12.95
C THR A 12 19.98 -17.86 13.04
N GLU A 13 20.03 -18.78 12.08
CA GLU A 13 21.08 -19.81 12.03
C GLU A 13 22.48 -19.22 11.77
N ILE A 14 22.59 -18.18 10.95
CA ILE A 14 23.86 -17.45 10.76
C ILE A 14 24.30 -16.78 12.06
N VAL A 15 23.38 -16.12 12.78
CA VAL A 15 23.67 -15.49 14.08
C VAL A 15 24.16 -16.53 15.09
N LYS A 16 23.50 -17.69 15.19
CA LYS A 16 23.92 -18.78 16.09
C LYS A 16 25.34 -19.28 15.78
N ARG A 17 25.72 -19.39 14.50
CA ARG A 17 27.06 -19.82 14.09
C ARG A 17 28.13 -18.74 14.32
N LYS A 18 27.71 -17.48 14.43
CA LYS A 18 28.55 -16.32 14.73
C LYS A 18 28.60 -15.96 16.22
N ILE A 19 28.10 -16.82 17.11
CA ILE A 19 28.25 -16.62 18.55
C ILE A 19 29.75 -16.68 18.89
N GLY A 20 30.33 -15.53 19.27
CA GLY A 20 31.76 -15.37 19.57
C GLY A 20 32.52 -14.39 18.65
N VAL A 21 31.91 -13.90 17.55
CA VAL A 21 32.45 -12.77 16.76
C VAL A 21 31.89 -11.42 17.24
N SER A 22 32.48 -10.33 16.77
CA SER A 22 32.16 -8.97 17.22
C SER A 22 30.69 -8.62 16.99
N PHE A 23 30.15 -7.81 17.91
CA PHE A 23 28.79 -7.29 17.81
C PHE A 23 28.54 -6.52 16.49
N SER A 24 29.57 -5.88 15.92
CA SER A 24 29.50 -5.19 14.63
C SER A 24 29.12 -6.09 13.45
N GLU A 25 29.39 -7.40 13.50
CA GLU A 25 28.99 -8.36 12.46
C GLU A 25 27.60 -8.95 12.70
N ILE A 26 27.16 -9.00 13.96
CA ILE A 26 25.88 -9.60 14.36
C ILE A 26 24.76 -8.56 14.26
N ASN A 27 25.03 -7.29 14.62
CA ASN A 27 24.03 -6.23 14.66
C ASN A 27 23.28 -6.07 13.31
N PRO A 28 23.94 -6.04 12.14
CA PRO A 28 23.23 -5.92 10.86
C PRO A 28 22.32 -7.12 10.55
N LEU A 29 22.63 -8.31 11.08
CA LEU A 29 21.79 -9.50 10.92
C LEU A 29 20.56 -9.42 11.82
N LEU A 30 20.73 -8.94 13.06
CA LEU A 30 19.63 -8.70 14.00
C LEU A 30 18.70 -7.61 13.47
N ASP A 31 19.23 -6.50 12.96
CA ASP A 31 18.43 -5.44 12.33
C ASP A 31 17.57 -5.99 11.19
N ARG A 32 18.15 -6.85 10.34
CA ARG A 32 17.42 -7.52 9.26
C ARG A 32 16.35 -8.48 9.77
N ILE A 33 16.59 -9.19 10.87
CA ILE A 33 15.58 -10.07 11.49
C ILE A 33 14.42 -9.22 12.00
N SER A 34 14.70 -8.16 12.76
CA SER A 34 13.71 -7.23 13.29
C SER A 34 12.88 -6.60 12.17
N GLU A 35 13.53 -6.16 11.10
CA GLU A 35 12.86 -5.60 9.92
C GLU A 35 11.93 -6.63 9.24
N ASN A 36 12.39 -7.86 9.03
CA ASN A 36 11.56 -8.90 8.41
C ASN A 36 10.38 -9.29 9.29
N SER A 37 10.57 -9.33 10.61
CA SER A 37 9.52 -9.61 11.59
C SER A 37 8.47 -8.51 11.64
N ALA A 38 8.89 -7.24 11.70
CA ALA A 38 7.98 -6.09 11.66
C ALA A 38 7.12 -6.10 10.38
N ARG A 39 7.74 -6.31 9.22
CA ARG A 39 7.03 -6.43 7.94
C ARG A 39 6.07 -7.62 7.89
N LEU A 40 6.36 -8.72 8.58
CA LEU A 40 5.46 -9.87 8.70
C LEU A 40 4.25 -9.54 9.59
N TYR A 41 4.50 -8.86 10.71
CA TYR A 41 3.46 -8.41 11.61
C TYR A 41 2.48 -7.45 10.91
N ASP A 42 3.00 -6.43 10.20
CA ASP A 42 2.17 -5.47 9.47
C ASP A 42 1.33 -6.16 8.39
N GLY A 43 1.94 -7.07 7.63
CA GLY A 43 1.22 -7.83 6.61
C GLY A 43 0.13 -8.75 7.20
N THR A 44 0.34 -9.26 8.42
CA THR A 44 -0.65 -10.08 9.13
C THR A 44 -1.78 -9.23 9.66
N LYS A 45 -1.48 -8.06 10.25
CA LYS A 45 -2.47 -7.07 10.69
C LYS A 45 -3.38 -6.64 9.54
N ASP A 46 -2.80 -6.36 8.36
CA ASP A 46 -3.57 -5.99 7.18
C ASP A 46 -4.44 -7.15 6.68
N PHE A 47 -3.98 -8.39 6.79
CA PHE A 47 -4.80 -9.56 6.47
C PHE A 47 -5.97 -9.75 7.45
N ILE A 48 -5.71 -9.67 8.75
CA ILE A 48 -6.74 -9.74 9.81
C ILE A 48 -7.79 -8.65 9.58
N TRP A 49 -7.35 -7.43 9.25
CA TRP A 49 -8.26 -6.34 8.91
C TRP A 49 -9.09 -6.64 7.65
N ALA A 50 -8.48 -7.21 6.60
CA ALA A 50 -9.20 -7.49 5.36
C ALA A 50 -10.26 -8.59 5.53
N ILE A 51 -10.03 -9.57 6.42
CA ILE A 51 -10.98 -10.64 6.69
C ILE A 51 -12.08 -10.28 7.69
N ASP A 52 -11.97 -9.12 8.36
CA ASP A 52 -12.94 -8.65 9.34
C ASP A 52 -14.28 -8.34 8.64
N PRO A 53 -15.36 -9.10 8.92
CA PRO A 53 -16.66 -8.91 8.29
C PRO A 53 -17.31 -7.57 8.66
N GLN A 54 -16.89 -6.93 9.76
CA GLN A 54 -17.41 -5.62 10.19
C GLN A 54 -16.75 -4.45 9.45
N LYS A 55 -15.78 -4.73 8.55
CA LYS A 55 -15.00 -3.72 7.82
C LYS A 55 -15.07 -3.95 6.33
N ASP A 56 -16.28 -4.15 5.82
CA ASP A 56 -16.54 -4.55 4.45
C ASP A 56 -16.98 -3.39 3.55
N SER A 57 -16.85 -2.13 3.96
CA SER A 57 -17.21 -0.98 3.11
C SER A 57 -16.00 -0.26 2.51
N LEU A 58 -16.24 0.51 1.44
CA LEU A 58 -15.26 1.41 0.85
C LEU A 58 -14.79 2.50 1.84
N TYR A 59 -15.65 2.89 2.78
CA TYR A 59 -15.31 3.87 3.80
C TYR A 59 -14.13 3.38 4.66
N GLU A 60 -14.20 2.15 5.18
CA GLU A 60 -13.13 1.56 5.98
C GLU A 60 -11.83 1.41 5.20
N LEU A 61 -11.89 1.11 3.89
CA LEU A 61 -10.70 1.09 3.04
C LEU A 61 -10.03 2.46 2.98
N VAL A 62 -10.80 3.53 2.73
CA VAL A 62 -10.26 4.89 2.65
C VAL A 62 -9.71 5.35 4.00
N ILE A 63 -10.41 5.06 5.11
CA ILE A 63 -9.91 5.35 6.47
C ILE A 63 -8.61 4.60 6.73
N ARG A 64 -8.53 3.31 6.38
CA ARG A 64 -7.32 2.51 6.59
C ARG A 64 -6.13 3.03 5.79
N LEU A 65 -6.37 3.52 4.57
CA LEU A 65 -5.34 4.16 3.74
C LEU A 65 -4.92 5.51 4.31
N LYS A 66 -5.86 6.31 4.81
CA LYS A 66 -5.57 7.56 5.52
C LYS A 66 -4.67 7.29 6.72
N ASP A 67 -5.05 6.35 7.59
CA ASP A 67 -4.29 6.02 8.80
C ASP A 67 -2.86 5.59 8.45
N PHE A 68 -2.69 4.79 7.39
CA PHE A 68 -1.37 4.39 6.92
C PHE A 68 -0.56 5.57 6.38
N GLY A 69 -1.19 6.46 5.61
CA GLY A 69 -0.54 7.68 5.12
C GLY A 69 -0.09 8.60 6.26
N ASP A 70 -0.98 8.86 7.22
CA ASP A 70 -0.68 9.63 8.43
C ASP A 70 0.50 9.03 9.21
N GLU A 71 0.54 7.70 9.34
CA GLU A 71 1.63 6.97 10.01
C GLU A 71 2.98 7.19 9.32
N ILE A 72 3.07 6.98 7.99
CA ILE A 72 4.35 7.02 7.29
C ILE A 72 4.82 8.43 6.96
N PHE A 73 3.91 9.38 6.73
CA PHE A 73 4.25 10.76 6.40
C PHE A 73 4.32 11.66 7.64
N GLY A 74 3.63 11.32 8.74
CA GLY A 74 3.56 12.14 9.95
C GLY A 74 4.89 12.37 10.67
N SER A 75 5.90 11.54 10.40
CA SER A 75 7.27 11.73 10.92
C SER A 75 8.21 12.44 9.92
N THR A 76 7.66 13.04 8.86
CA THR A 76 8.40 13.62 7.74
C THR A 76 7.96 15.07 7.48
N ASN A 77 8.66 15.76 6.58
CA ASN A 77 8.27 17.10 6.13
C ASN A 77 7.24 17.09 4.98
N VAL A 78 6.71 15.92 4.62
CA VAL A 78 5.71 15.78 3.56
C VAL A 78 4.33 16.08 4.13
N ASN A 79 3.62 17.01 3.50
CA ASN A 79 2.22 17.29 3.82
C ASN A 79 1.31 16.25 3.16
N PHE A 80 0.76 15.33 3.94
CA PHE A 80 -0.20 14.34 3.48
C PHE A 80 -1.64 14.83 3.68
N ASN A 81 -2.44 14.85 2.61
CA ASN A 81 -3.83 15.28 2.65
C ASN A 81 -4.76 14.21 2.11
N VAL A 82 -5.95 14.10 2.67
CA VAL A 82 -7.00 13.19 2.19
C VAL A 82 -8.24 13.97 1.82
N VAL A 83 -8.78 13.71 0.64
CA VAL A 83 -9.94 14.41 0.07
C VAL A 83 -11.02 13.41 -0.32
N GLY A 84 -12.28 13.77 -0.06
CA GLY A 84 -13.43 13.00 -0.52
C GLY A 84 -13.77 11.78 0.34
N ILE A 85 -13.49 11.85 1.65
CA ILE A 85 -14.04 10.89 2.62
C ILE A 85 -15.54 11.18 2.76
N SER A 86 -16.40 10.28 2.28
CA SER A 86 -17.85 10.42 2.30
C SER A 86 -18.51 9.23 3.00
N GLU A 87 -19.52 9.49 3.84
CA GLU A 87 -20.34 8.44 4.47
C GLU A 87 -21.11 7.61 3.44
N GLU A 88 -21.31 8.14 2.22
CA GLU A 88 -21.92 7.39 1.11
C GLU A 88 -21.17 6.09 0.80
N PHE A 89 -19.86 6.05 1.09
CA PHE A 89 -19.02 4.86 0.89
C PHE A 89 -19.38 3.71 1.84
N GLN A 90 -20.07 3.97 2.96
CA GLN A 90 -20.51 2.91 3.89
C GLN A 90 -21.55 1.98 3.25
N LYS A 91 -22.29 2.47 2.26
CA LYS A 91 -23.32 1.68 1.55
C LYS A 91 -22.72 0.75 0.49
N ALA A 92 -21.47 0.99 0.10
CA ALA A 92 -20.78 0.22 -0.92
C ALA A 92 -19.91 -0.86 -0.26
N SER A 93 -20.48 -2.08 -0.17
CA SER A 93 -19.73 -3.25 0.29
C SER A 93 -18.70 -3.68 -0.77
N ILE A 94 -17.50 -4.02 -0.31
CA ILE A 94 -16.34 -4.40 -1.11
C ILE A 94 -15.83 -5.76 -0.63
N ASP A 95 -15.54 -6.64 -1.59
CA ASP A 95 -15.02 -7.98 -1.30
C ASP A 95 -13.62 -7.93 -0.64
N MET A 96 -13.31 -8.96 0.15
CA MET A 96 -12.02 -9.12 0.82
C MET A 96 -10.83 -8.99 -0.13
N ASP A 97 -10.89 -9.61 -1.30
CA ASP A 97 -9.79 -9.57 -2.26
C ASP A 97 -9.56 -8.15 -2.79
N TRP A 98 -10.65 -7.45 -3.08
CA TRP A 98 -10.63 -6.04 -3.49
C TRP A 98 -10.00 -5.15 -2.40
N LYS A 99 -10.47 -5.25 -1.15
CA LYS A 99 -9.90 -4.51 -0.01
C LYS A 99 -8.39 -4.74 0.10
N ARG A 100 -7.98 -6.01 0.10
CA ARG A 100 -6.58 -6.40 0.29
C ARG A 100 -5.69 -5.92 -0.86
N HIS A 101 -6.13 -6.09 -2.09
CA HIS A 101 -5.32 -5.74 -3.25
C HIS A 101 -5.22 -4.22 -3.44
N LEU A 102 -6.31 -3.47 -3.23
CA LEU A 102 -6.28 -2.01 -3.24
C LEU A 102 -5.39 -1.45 -2.11
N MET A 103 -5.52 -1.98 -0.88
CA MET A 103 -4.61 -1.60 0.21
C MET A 103 -3.14 -1.78 -0.20
N LEU A 104 -2.78 -2.92 -0.78
CA LEU A 104 -1.40 -3.19 -1.17
C LEU A 104 -0.90 -2.31 -2.33
N ILE A 105 -1.79 -1.96 -3.28
CA ILE A 105 -1.46 -1.04 -4.38
C ILE A 105 -1.15 0.35 -3.83
N PHE A 106 -2.06 0.93 -3.05
CA PHE A 106 -1.92 2.30 -2.55
C PHE A 106 -0.83 2.42 -1.48
N LYS A 107 -0.59 1.37 -0.66
CA LYS A 107 0.57 1.33 0.24
C LYS A 107 1.89 1.37 -0.53
N GLU A 108 1.99 0.66 -1.66
CA GLU A 108 3.19 0.70 -2.51
C GLU A 108 3.35 2.09 -3.14
N GLY A 109 2.26 2.69 -3.62
CA GLY A 109 2.25 4.07 -4.12
C GLY A 109 2.79 5.07 -3.08
N MET A 110 2.23 5.07 -1.86
CA MET A 110 2.66 5.97 -0.79
C MET A 110 4.12 5.73 -0.37
N ASN A 111 4.56 4.47 -0.33
CA ASN A 111 5.97 4.13 -0.10
C ASN A 111 6.89 4.65 -1.20
N ASN A 112 6.45 4.59 -2.46
CA ASN A 112 7.22 5.10 -3.59
C ASN A 112 7.36 6.62 -3.50
N SER A 113 6.27 7.34 -3.20
CA SER A 113 6.35 8.78 -2.95
C SER A 113 7.34 9.07 -1.82
N LEU A 114 7.19 8.44 -0.66
CA LEU A 114 8.09 8.65 0.48
C LEU A 114 9.59 8.41 0.16
N LYS A 115 9.90 7.37 -0.62
CA LYS A 115 11.29 6.95 -0.88
C LYS A 115 11.94 7.64 -2.07
N HIS A 116 11.15 8.09 -3.03
CA HIS A 116 11.66 8.42 -4.36
C HIS A 116 11.21 9.79 -4.89
N SER A 117 10.13 10.37 -4.40
CA SER A 117 9.57 11.56 -5.05
C SER A 117 10.24 12.87 -4.61
N ASN A 118 10.84 12.95 -3.41
CA ASN A 118 11.20 14.23 -2.78
C ASN A 118 10.03 15.24 -2.76
N SER A 119 8.79 14.74 -2.75
CA SER A 119 7.57 15.55 -2.75
C SER A 119 7.43 16.36 -1.47
N LYS A 120 6.84 17.55 -1.58
CA LYS A 120 6.38 18.34 -0.43
C LYS A 120 4.94 17.98 -0.05
N THR A 121 4.16 17.51 -1.02
CA THR A 121 2.74 17.22 -0.86
C THR A 121 2.42 15.87 -1.46
N VAL A 122 1.67 15.08 -0.71
CA VAL A 122 1.03 13.86 -1.20
C VAL A 122 -0.45 13.96 -0.89
N SER A 123 -1.30 13.63 -1.86
CA SER A 123 -2.75 13.65 -1.69
C SER A 123 -3.37 12.31 -2.03
N LEU A 124 -4.30 11.85 -1.19
CA LEU A 124 -5.18 10.72 -1.47
C LEU A 124 -6.60 11.25 -1.70
N THR A 125 -7.11 11.11 -2.91
CA THR A 125 -8.45 11.54 -3.28
C THR A 125 -9.32 10.34 -3.58
N SER A 126 -10.46 10.23 -2.92
CA SER A 126 -11.49 9.23 -3.19
C SER A 126 -12.76 9.87 -3.71
N SER A 127 -13.40 9.27 -4.71
CA SER A 127 -14.73 9.69 -5.16
C SER A 127 -15.57 8.50 -5.62
N PHE A 128 -16.89 8.64 -5.51
CA PHE A 128 -17.85 7.65 -5.97
C PHE A 128 -18.89 8.37 -6.82
N LYS A 129 -18.93 8.06 -8.12
CA LYS A 129 -19.87 8.68 -9.08
C LYS A 129 -20.35 7.62 -10.06
N GLU A 130 -21.64 7.61 -10.37
CA GLU A 130 -22.23 6.71 -11.39
C GLU A 130 -21.87 5.22 -11.16
N ASP A 131 -21.90 4.76 -9.90
CA ASP A 131 -21.52 3.40 -9.47
C ASP A 131 -20.05 3.00 -9.77
N GLU A 132 -19.21 3.98 -10.06
CA GLU A 132 -17.77 3.81 -10.22
C GLU A 132 -17.06 4.53 -9.08
N PHE A 133 -16.14 3.82 -8.42
CA PHE A 133 -15.27 4.43 -7.43
C PHE A 133 -13.87 4.63 -7.99
N GLU A 134 -13.39 5.84 -7.75
CA GLU A 134 -12.10 6.33 -8.16
C GLU A 134 -11.27 6.63 -6.91
N LEU A 135 -10.05 6.12 -6.89
CA LEU A 135 -9.07 6.39 -5.86
C LEU A 135 -7.77 6.86 -6.53
N ILE A 136 -7.30 8.03 -6.12
CA ILE A 136 -6.14 8.69 -6.72
C ILE A 136 -5.14 9.00 -5.61
N LEU A 137 -3.90 8.59 -5.82
CA LEU A 137 -2.75 9.04 -5.04
C LEU A 137 -1.87 9.91 -5.94
N GLU A 138 -1.60 11.14 -5.52
CA GLU A 138 -0.80 12.10 -6.28
C GLU A 138 0.27 12.73 -5.41
N ASP A 139 1.50 12.77 -5.90
CA ASP A 139 2.62 13.49 -5.28
C ASP A 139 3.18 14.57 -6.21
N ASP A 140 3.68 15.65 -5.62
CA ASP A 140 4.26 16.80 -6.33
C ASP A 140 5.78 16.71 -6.52
N GLY A 141 6.33 15.49 -6.50
CA GLY A 141 7.76 15.26 -6.49
C GLY A 141 8.45 15.36 -7.85
N GLU A 142 9.66 14.80 -7.91
CA GLU A 142 10.51 14.80 -9.10
C GLU A 142 9.97 13.96 -10.25
N GLY A 143 9.01 13.06 -9.98
CA GLY A 143 8.49 12.12 -10.97
C GLY A 143 9.58 11.27 -11.63
N PHE A 144 9.19 10.48 -12.64
CA PHE A 144 10.12 9.63 -13.37
C PHE A 144 9.62 9.39 -14.79
N LYS A 145 10.54 8.96 -15.66
CA LYS A 145 10.16 8.51 -17.01
C LYS A 145 9.57 7.10 -16.90
N LEU A 146 8.29 6.95 -17.21
CA LEU A 146 7.69 5.65 -17.46
C LEU A 146 8.35 5.03 -18.70
N ASP A 147 9.12 3.98 -18.47
CA ASP A 147 9.61 3.09 -19.53
C ASP A 147 8.48 2.07 -19.83
N GLU A 148 8.27 1.75 -21.11
CA GLU A 148 7.25 0.81 -21.57
C GLU A 148 7.33 -0.56 -20.88
N ASN A 149 8.50 -0.91 -20.32
CA ASN A 149 8.74 -2.18 -19.64
C ASN A 149 8.54 -2.17 -18.10
N LEU A 150 8.01 -1.09 -17.51
CA LEU A 150 7.74 -0.94 -16.06
C LEU A 150 8.89 -1.53 -15.21
N LYS A 151 10.10 -0.97 -15.27
CA LYS A 151 11.33 -1.63 -14.77
C LYS A 151 11.39 -1.89 -13.26
N GLY A 152 10.47 -1.35 -12.45
CA GLY A 152 10.42 -1.58 -11.00
C GLY A 152 9.54 -2.76 -10.59
N ASP A 153 10.04 -3.60 -9.68
CA ASP A 153 9.26 -4.70 -9.09
C ASP A 153 7.97 -4.20 -8.42
N GLY A 154 7.99 -2.99 -7.83
CA GLY A 154 6.82 -2.35 -7.23
C GLY A 154 5.68 -2.10 -8.23
N LEU A 155 5.99 -1.41 -9.33
CA LEU A 155 5.01 -1.09 -10.38
C LEU A 155 4.42 -2.36 -11.03
N LYS A 156 5.27 -3.34 -11.35
CA LYS A 156 4.81 -4.64 -11.88
C LYS A 156 3.89 -5.36 -10.90
N ASN A 157 4.19 -5.31 -9.60
CA ASN A 157 3.35 -5.92 -8.57
C ASN A 157 2.01 -5.20 -8.43
N MET A 158 1.97 -3.87 -8.52
CA MET A 158 0.72 -3.11 -8.53
C MET A 158 -0.14 -3.52 -9.74
N GLN A 159 0.42 -3.58 -10.94
CA GLN A 159 -0.32 -4.01 -12.14
C GLN A 159 -0.84 -5.44 -12.02
N LYS A 160 -0.01 -6.39 -11.55
CA LYS A 160 -0.45 -7.77 -11.31
C LYS A 160 -1.63 -7.86 -10.35
N ARG A 161 -1.67 -6.99 -9.33
CA ARG A 161 -2.76 -6.94 -8.35
C ARG A 161 -4.04 -6.36 -8.95
N ALA A 162 -3.93 -5.31 -9.76
CA ALA A 162 -5.07 -4.76 -10.48
C ALA A 162 -5.65 -5.81 -11.44
N ASN A 163 -4.80 -6.47 -12.24
CA ASN A 163 -5.21 -7.53 -13.16
C ASN A 163 -5.89 -8.70 -12.45
N PHE A 164 -5.44 -9.07 -11.24
CA PHE A 164 -6.08 -10.10 -10.43
C PHE A 164 -7.53 -9.75 -10.07
N LEU A 165 -7.83 -8.46 -9.91
CA LEU A 165 -9.18 -7.95 -9.63
C LEU A 165 -10.00 -7.74 -10.90
N ASN A 166 -9.48 -8.09 -12.09
CA ASN A 166 -10.03 -7.71 -13.39
C ASN A 166 -10.24 -6.19 -13.50
N ALA A 167 -9.29 -5.43 -12.98
CA ALA A 167 -9.31 -3.97 -12.98
C ALA A 167 -8.02 -3.41 -13.53
N ASP A 168 -8.04 -2.13 -13.90
CA ASP A 168 -6.87 -1.40 -14.34
C ASP A 168 -6.48 -0.31 -13.34
N ILE A 169 -5.18 -0.05 -13.29
CA ILE A 169 -4.61 1.12 -12.65
C ILE A 169 -3.87 1.93 -13.70
N GLN A 170 -3.90 3.24 -13.56
CA GLN A 170 -3.14 4.16 -14.39
C GLN A 170 -2.06 4.81 -13.54
N ILE A 171 -0.83 4.83 -14.07
CA ILE A 171 0.29 5.55 -13.45
C ILE A 171 0.77 6.56 -14.46
N ASP A 172 0.63 7.84 -14.13
CA ASP A 172 1.14 8.95 -14.90
C ASP A 172 2.30 9.58 -14.14
N SER A 173 3.47 9.66 -14.78
CA SER A 173 4.63 10.33 -14.21
C SER A 173 5.51 10.89 -15.31
N LYS A 174 6.07 12.08 -15.05
CA LYS A 174 7.06 12.73 -15.90
C LYS A 174 8.11 13.39 -15.01
N PRO A 175 9.39 13.41 -15.41
CA PRO A 175 10.41 14.15 -14.69
C PRO A 175 10.00 15.62 -14.47
N GLY A 176 10.04 16.06 -13.22
CA GLY A 176 9.64 17.37 -12.73
C GLY A 176 8.13 17.60 -12.57
N SER A 177 7.28 16.59 -12.74
CA SER A 177 5.81 16.74 -12.70
C SER A 177 5.12 15.82 -11.68
N GLY A 178 5.88 15.21 -10.76
CA GLY A 178 5.33 14.30 -9.78
C GLY A 178 4.86 12.96 -10.34
N THR A 179 4.04 12.28 -9.56
CA THR A 179 3.47 10.97 -9.91
C THR A 179 2.01 10.92 -9.51
N LYS A 180 1.17 10.40 -10.40
CA LYS A 180 -0.25 10.13 -10.16
C LYS A 180 -0.54 8.65 -10.38
N LEU A 181 -1.00 7.97 -9.33
CA LEU A 181 -1.53 6.61 -9.36
C LEU A 181 -3.05 6.70 -9.24
N SER A 182 -3.77 6.17 -10.23
CA SER A 182 -5.24 6.19 -10.27
C SER A 182 -5.78 4.78 -10.38
N PHE A 183 -6.77 4.47 -9.58
CA PHE A 183 -7.60 3.27 -9.70
C PHE A 183 -9.02 3.72 -10.02
N LYS A 184 -9.66 3.06 -11.00
CA LYS A 184 -11.08 3.20 -11.31
C LYS A 184 -11.69 1.83 -11.45
N GLY A 185 -12.84 1.63 -10.81
CA GLY A 185 -13.55 0.36 -10.97
C GLY A 185 -15.00 0.44 -10.53
N LYS A 186 -15.82 -0.32 -11.25
CA LYS A 186 -17.16 -0.68 -10.82
C LYS A 186 -17.02 -1.84 -9.84
N PHE A 187 -17.36 -1.59 -8.59
CA PHE A 187 -17.31 -2.62 -7.58
C PHE A 187 -18.46 -3.60 -7.82
N PRO A 188 -18.30 -4.90 -7.53
CA PRO A 188 -19.45 -5.76 -7.31
C PRO A 188 -20.15 -5.29 -6.04
N ILE A 189 -20.97 -4.24 -6.16
CA ILE A 189 -21.77 -3.70 -5.06
C ILE A 189 -22.72 -4.81 -4.65
N LYS A 190 -22.42 -5.51 -3.55
CA LYS A 190 -23.44 -6.29 -2.86
C LYS A 190 -24.37 -5.26 -2.24
N SER A 191 -25.52 -5.02 -2.85
CA SER A 191 -26.57 -4.21 -2.26
C SER A 191 -26.88 -4.80 -0.89
N VAL A 192 -26.57 -4.06 0.18
CA VAL A 192 -26.97 -4.45 1.53
C VAL A 192 -28.48 -4.25 1.59
N ASN A 193 -29.25 -5.33 1.46
CA ASN A 193 -30.69 -5.30 1.74
C ASN A 193 -30.86 -5.09 3.24
N PHE A 194 -31.16 -3.85 3.64
CA PHE A 194 -31.73 -3.59 4.95
C PHE A 194 -33.19 -4.10 4.91
N ASN A 195 -33.42 -5.27 5.51
CA ASN A 195 -34.76 -5.69 5.93
C ASN A 195 -35.05 -5.16 7.34
#